data_AF-A0A2E3V195-F1
#
_entry.id   AF-A0A2E3V195-F1
#
_cell.length_a   1.000
_cell.length_b   1.000
_cell.length_c   1.000
_cell.angle_alpha   90.00
_cell.angle_beta   90.00
_cell.angle_gamma   90.00
#
_symmetry.space_group_name_H-M   'P 1'
#
loop_
_entity.id
_entity.type
_entity.pdbx_description
1 polymer ?
#
loop_
_entity_poly.entity_id
_entity_poly.type
_entity_poly.pdbx_seq_one_letter_code
_entity_poly.pdbx_strand_id
1 'polypeptide(L)' 'MIEILINGEKNNFESSVSISELIIIKNLENLSVAVALNSEIINKSDFNVTFIKEGDKLDIVKPVGGG' A
#
# COMPACT_ATOMS: atom_id res chain seq x y z
N MET A 1 -12.96 6.91 9.95
CA MET A 1 -11.83 6.04 10.31
C MET A 1 -11.95 4.73 9.56
N ILE A 2 -10.87 4.29 8.92
CA ILE A 2 -10.75 2.95 8.35
C ILE A 2 -9.59 2.18 9.01
N GLU A 3 -9.78 0.89 9.30
CA GLU A 3 -8.75 -0.05 9.76
C GLU A 3 -8.35 -0.99 8.61
N ILE A 4 -7.04 -1.13 8.39
CA ILE A 4 -6.46 -2.04 7.40
C ILE A 4 -5.27 -2.78 7.97
N LEU A 5 -4.83 -3.84 7.27
CA LEU A 5 -3.57 -4.51 7.55
C LEU A 5 -2.53 -4.10 6.51
N ILE A 6 -1.34 -3.69 6.96
CA ILE A 6 -0.18 -3.43 6.10
C ILE A 6 0.94 -4.35 6.57
N ASN A 7 1.41 -5.26 5.72
CA ASN A 7 2.44 -6.26 6.07
C ASN A 7 2.10 -7.04 7.37
N GLY A 8 0.81 -7.30 7.61
CA GLY A 8 0.31 -7.96 8.82
C GLY A 8 0.10 -7.05 10.04
N GLU A 9 0.47 -5.77 9.98
CA GLU A 9 0.28 -4.81 11.07
C GLU A 9 -0.99 -3.97 10.89
N LYS A 10 -1.74 -3.77 11.98
CA LYS A 10 -2.94 -2.92 11.98
C LYS A 10 -2.58 -1.45 11.81
N ASN A 11 -3.25 -0.79 10.87
CA ASN A 11 -3.09 0.63 10.58
C ASN A 11 -4.47 1.29 10.48
N ASN A 12 -4.60 2.49 11.05
CA ASN A 12 -5.83 3.26 11.05
C ASN A 12 -5.64 4.58 10.30
N PHE A 13 -6.61 4.95 9.48
CA PHE A 13 -6.64 6.22 8.75
C PHE A 13 -7.97 6.94 9.00
N GLU A 14 -7.98 8.26 9.01
CA GLU A 14 -9.23 9.03 9.22
C GLU A 14 -10.24 8.82 8.08
N SER A 15 -9.73 8.71 6.86
CA SER A 15 -10.50 8.50 5.64
C SER A 15 -9.82 7.47 4.73
N SER A 16 -10.54 7.05 3.68
CA SER A 16 -9.92 6.31 2.58
C SER A 16 -8.79 7.13 1.96
N VAL A 17 -7.69 6.45 1.66
CA VAL A 17 -6.49 7.01 1.01
C VAL A 17 -6.15 6.15 -0.18
N SER A 18 -5.57 6.75 -1.21
CA SER A 18 -4.99 6.03 -2.34
C SER A 18 -3.71 5.30 -1.93
N ILE A 19 -3.30 4.30 -2.73
CA ILE A 19 -2.00 3.63 -2.53
C ILE A 19 -0.86 4.66 -2.61
N SER A 20 -0.93 5.62 -3.54
CA SER A 20 0.08 6.68 -3.65
C SER A 20 0.20 7.54 -2.39
N GLU A 21 -0.92 7.97 -1.82
CA GLU A 21 -0.93 8.73 -0.56
C GLU A 21 -0.36 7.90 0.59
N LEU A 22 -0.70 6.61 0.65
CA LEU A 22 -0.14 5.71 1.66
C LEU A 22 1.40 5.62 1.55
N ILE A 23 1.94 5.50 0.33
CA ILE A 23 3.39 5.47 0.08
C ILE A 23 4.06 6.74 0.62
N ILE A 24 3.45 7.91 0.42
CA ILE A 24 3.95 9.20 0.95
C ILE A 24 3.86 9.23 2.49
N ILE A 25 2.72 8.85 3.07
CA ILE A 25 2.52 8.80 4.54
C ILE A 25 3.56 7.90 5.21
N LYS A 26 3.94 6.80 4.54
CA LYS A 26 4.95 5.85 5.03
C LYS A 26 6.38 6.24 4.68
N ASN A 27 6.63 7.39 4.05
CA ASN A 27 7.94 7.87 3.58
C ASN A 27 8.65 6.84 2.66
N LEU A 28 7.89 6.25 1.73
CA LEU A 28 8.35 5.22 0.79
C LEU A 28 8.45 5.73 -0.66
N GLU A 29 8.15 6.99 -0.93
CA GLU A 29 8.06 7.58 -2.28
C GLU A 29 9.38 7.54 -3.07
N ASN A 30 10.51 7.52 -2.36
CA ASN A 30 11.85 7.44 -2.94
C ASN A 30 12.39 6.00 -3.05
N LEU A 31 11.57 4.99 -2.69
CA LEU A 31 11.96 3.59 -2.69
C LEU A 31 11.28 2.84 -3.83
N SER A 32 12.02 1.89 -4.42
CA SER A 32 11.41 0.91 -5.31
C SER A 32 10.67 -0.12 -4.45
N VAL A 33 9.34 -0.14 -4.59
CA VAL A 33 8.44 -1.03 -3.85
C VAL A 33 7.45 -1.69 -4.80
N ALA A 34 7.08 -2.92 -4.50
CA ALA A 34 5.92 -3.61 -5.07
C ALA A 34 4.80 -3.60 -4.03
N VAL A 35 3.57 -3.37 -4.49
CA VAL A 35 2.37 -3.33 -3.64
C VAL A 35 1.39 -4.38 -4.13
N ALA A 36 0.90 -5.21 -3.21
CA ALA A 36 -0.25 -6.07 -3.42
C ALA A 36 -1.41 -5.62 -2.52
N LEU A 37 -2.62 -5.60 -3.07
CA LEU A 37 -3.86 -5.33 -2.37
C LEU A 37 -4.70 -6.60 -2.40
N ASN A 38 -5.03 -7.15 -1.23
CA ASN A 38 -5.83 -8.37 -1.09
C ASN A 38 -5.28 -9.55 -1.91
N SER A 39 -3.95 -9.73 -1.91
CA SER A 39 -3.21 -10.73 -2.70
C SER A 39 -3.16 -10.49 -4.22
N GLU A 40 -3.65 -9.34 -4.70
CA GLU A 40 -3.54 -8.93 -6.10
C GLU A 40 -2.46 -7.85 -6.26
N ILE A 41 -1.52 -8.05 -7.19
CA ILE A 41 -0.45 -7.08 -7.45
C ILE A 41 -1.05 -5.87 -8.17
N ILE A 42 -0.81 -4.68 -7.62
CA ILE A 42 -1.27 -3.43 -8.22
C ILE A 42 -0.12 -2.81 -9.04
N ASN A 43 -0.40 -2.43 -10.28
CA ASN A 43 0.57 -1.72 -11.10
C ASN A 43 0.82 -0.32 -10.54
N LYS A 44 2.07 0.16 -10.64
CA LYS A 44 2.44 1.49 -10.17
C LYS A 44 1.63 2.62 -10.85
N SER A 45 1.19 2.42 -12.10
CA SER A 45 0.30 3.37 -12.80
C SER A 45 -1.04 3.56 -12.11
N ASP A 46 -1.50 2.53 -11.38
CA ASP A 46 -2.84 2.47 -10.81
C ASP A 46 -2.86 2.92 -9.34
N PHE A 47 -1.70 3.23 -8.75
CA PHE A 47 -1.59 3.63 -7.34
C PHE A 47 -2.41 4.88 -7.00
N ASN A 48 -2.52 5.83 -7.93
CA ASN A 48 -3.27 7.07 -7.73
C ASN A 48 -4.80 6.87 -7.80
N VAL A 49 -5.25 5.82 -8.49
CA VAL A 49 -6.68 5.57 -8.73
C VAL A 49 -7.23 4.41 -7.89
N THR A 50 -6.34 3.67 -7.22
CA THR A 50 -6.69 2.57 -6.32
C THR A 50 -6.80 3.10 -4.89
N PHE A 51 -8.03 3.17 -4.40
CA PHE A 51 -8.35 3.62 -3.04
C PHE A 51 -8.49 2.45 -2.08
N ILE A 52 -7.83 2.57 -0.92
CA ILE A 52 -7.83 1.58 0.13
C ILE A 52 -9.10 1.73 0.99
N LYS A 53 -9.74 0.61 1.30
CA LYS A 53 -11.01 0.54 2.01
C LYS A 53 -10.85 -0.18 3.35
N GLU A 54 -11.86 -0.03 4.20
CA GLU A 54 -11.98 -0.76 5.46
C GLU A 54 -11.77 -2.27 5.25
N GLY A 55 -10.91 -2.87 6.07
CA GLY A 55 -10.65 -4.31 6.08
C GLY A 55 -9.67 -4.80 5.00
N ASP A 56 -9.18 -3.92 4.13
CA ASP A 56 -8.19 -4.28 3.12
C ASP A 56 -6.86 -4.74 3.74
N LYS A 57 -6.16 -5.58 2.98
CA LYS A 57 -4.81 -6.05 3.31
C LYS A 57 -3.85 -5.59 2.23
N LEU A 58 -2.82 -4.86 2.63
CA LEU A 58 -1.73 -4.47 1.75
C LEU A 58 -0.44 -5.16 2.13
N ASP A 59 0.25 -5.70 1.14
CA ASP A 59 1.63 -6.14 1.27
C ASP A 59 2.51 -5.19 0.47
N ILE A 60 3.45 -4.52 1.14
CA ILE A 60 4.41 -3.59 0.57
C ILE A 60 5.79 -4.18 0.78
N VAL A 61 6.42 -4.61 -0.31
CA VAL A 61 7.73 -5.25 -0.29
C VAL A 61 8.73 -4.48 -1.14
N LYS A 62 9.98 -4.47 -0.69
CA LYS A 62 11.09 -4.02 -1.55
C LYS A 62 11.51 -5.21 -2.43
N PRO A 63 11.62 -5.05 -3.75
CA PRO A 63 12.24 -6.06 -4.58
C PRO A 63 13.67 -6.28 -4.09
N VAL A 64 14.01 -7.50 -3.72
CA VAL A 64 15.41 -7.87 -3.53
C VAL A 64 16.01 -8.07 -4.92
N GLY A 65 17.04 -7.29 -5.26
CA GLY A 65 17.77 -7.47 -6.51
C GLY A 65 18.39 -8.87 -6.51
N GLY A 66 17.86 -9.76 -7.34
CA GLY A 66 18.39 -11.10 -7.50
C GLY A 66 19.64 -11.07 -8.38
N GLY A 67 20.79 -11.35 -7.77
CA GLY A 67 22.10 -11.55 -8.37
C GLY A 67 23.07 -12.06 -7.31
#